data_AF-A0A7Y5DAJ3-F1
#
_entry.id   AF-A0A7Y5DAJ3-F1
#
_cell.length_a   1.000
_cell.length_b   1.000
_cell.length_c   1.000
_cell.angle_alpha   90.00
_cell.angle_beta   90.00
_cell.angle_gamma   90.00
#
_symmetry.space_group_name_H-M   'P 1'
#
loop_
_entity.id
_entity.type
_entity.pdbx_description
1 polymer ?
#
loop_
_entity_poly.entity_id
_entity_poly.type
_entity_poly.pdbx_seq_one_letter_code
_entity_poly.pdbx_strand_id
1 'polypeptide(L)'
;MFKLYVATFLMLLSPVLLSAQSNQTKKIAGKIIFATQPFTTGNISQAKSFTSADFIYGQLVCNTDKKFNEFLTFPGNNKDSTYTNWNLHYNLDIYQNGNRIDMESVEWDLFNVNWNISTLNLDVLPAPKNATTGIAPPMSSSTNDPFPPPFIDKLKKGFSFSENGKYKIYVTVYDKTIDARGYLNPEKEWPRFEGEFDFTYNINDRGKIENTYWAVRDTLKILYAKIRNEQELIKIAAKAKAKAQADKAKVETMQMPESWTAKSQPIGGGFTVEQIKKFFLKETTGKTIVKVFAGVNDGWVVQKDKYRIPTHQYLDQPVVVFFKNTNGQCGSHHISIAQSYIGKGKYNKPGLDLYDEELLPCSKMK
;
A
#
# COMPACT_ATOMS: atom_id res chain seq x y z
N MET A 1 86.71 32.00 11.69
CA MET A 1 86.56 30.92 12.71
C MET A 1 85.10 30.82 13.11
N PHE A 2 84.36 29.88 12.53
CA PHE A 2 82.98 29.58 12.93
C PHE A 2 82.98 28.31 13.80
N LYS A 3 82.51 28.43 15.05
CA LYS A 3 82.34 27.28 15.95
C LYS A 3 81.00 26.60 15.65
N LEU A 4 81.09 25.34 15.25
CA LEU A 4 80.00 24.41 15.01
C LEU A 4 79.52 23.84 16.35
N TYR A 5 78.26 24.07 16.72
CA TYR A 5 77.60 23.35 17.82
C TYR A 5 76.86 22.14 17.23
N VAL A 6 77.38 20.95 17.49
CA VAL A 6 76.71 19.67 17.25
C VAL A 6 75.86 19.39 18.49
N ALA A 7 74.54 19.55 18.36
CA ALA A 7 73.59 19.13 19.39
C ALA A 7 73.09 17.72 19.03
N THR A 8 73.56 16.75 19.80
CA THR A 8 73.11 15.35 19.80
C THR A 8 71.69 15.29 20.37
N PHE A 9 70.68 15.06 19.53
CA PHE A 9 69.31 14.80 19.99
C PHE A 9 69.00 13.30 19.87
N LEU A 10 69.05 12.63 21.02
CA LEU A 10 68.74 11.22 21.21
C LEU A 10 67.21 11.04 21.13
N MET A 11 66.67 10.65 19.98
CA MET A 11 65.28 10.17 19.89
C MET A 11 65.24 8.65 19.99
N LEU A 12 65.07 8.15 21.21
CA LEU A 12 64.52 6.84 21.50
C LEU A 12 62.99 6.99 21.57
N LEU A 13 62.28 6.78 20.46
CA LEU A 13 60.84 6.59 20.44
C LEU A 13 60.50 5.38 19.57
N SER A 14 60.04 4.36 20.25
CA SER A 14 59.68 3.00 19.85
C SER A 14 58.89 2.88 18.54
N PRO A 15 59.20 1.91 17.66
CA PRO A 15 58.28 1.48 16.62
C PRO A 15 57.33 0.44 17.21
N VAL A 16 56.26 0.89 17.85
CA VAL A 16 55.11 0.03 18.18
C VAL A 16 53.85 0.76 17.77
N LEU A 17 53.73 1.05 16.48
CA LEU A 17 52.41 1.07 15.84
C LEU A 17 51.98 -0.38 15.68
N LEU A 18 51.47 -0.98 16.77
CA LEU A 18 50.49 -2.04 16.63
C LEU A 18 49.31 -1.39 15.91
N SER A 19 49.20 -1.63 14.61
CA SER A 19 47.90 -1.60 13.95
C SER A 19 47.07 -2.69 14.60
N ALA A 20 46.39 -2.35 15.68
CA ALA A 20 45.19 -3.05 16.07
C ALA A 20 44.19 -2.86 14.92
N GLN A 21 44.34 -3.66 13.85
CA GLN A 21 43.23 -4.02 13.01
C GLN A 21 42.26 -4.68 13.97
N SER A 22 41.32 -3.89 14.50
CA SER A 22 40.21 -4.41 15.25
C SER A 22 39.62 -5.50 14.37
N ASN A 23 39.67 -6.75 14.83
CA ASN A 23 38.88 -7.85 14.30
C ASN A 23 37.41 -7.54 14.56
N GLN A 24 36.89 -6.48 13.95
CA GLN A 24 35.49 -6.16 13.92
C GLN A 24 34.86 -7.20 13.01
N THR A 25 34.35 -8.23 13.67
CA THR A 25 33.63 -9.33 13.06
C THR A 25 32.49 -8.78 12.23
N LYS A 26 32.51 -9.09 10.93
CA LYS A 26 31.43 -8.78 9.98
C LYS A 26 30.08 -9.20 10.58
N LYS A 27 29.06 -8.35 10.50
CA LYS A 27 27.70 -8.68 10.95
C LYS A 27 26.98 -9.57 9.92
N ILE A 28 27.26 -10.87 9.94
CA ILE A 28 26.60 -11.84 9.05
C ILE A 28 25.20 -12.15 9.61
N ALA A 29 24.16 -11.69 8.90
CA ALA A 29 22.77 -11.88 9.29
C ALA A 29 22.25 -13.29 8.94
N GLY A 30 22.80 -13.88 7.88
CA GLY A 30 22.35 -15.17 7.38
C GLY A 30 23.24 -15.71 6.28
N LYS A 31 22.74 -16.74 5.60
CA LYS A 31 23.34 -17.32 4.40
C LYS A 31 22.34 -17.35 3.25
N ILE A 32 22.84 -17.50 2.04
CA ILE A 32 22.02 -17.82 0.86
C ILE A 32 22.26 -19.28 0.54
N ILE A 33 21.18 -20.06 0.44
CA ILE A 33 21.22 -21.43 -0.06
C ILE A 33 20.62 -21.48 -1.46
N PHE A 34 21.10 -22.40 -2.29
CA PHE A 34 20.68 -22.53 -3.68
C PHE A 34 20.09 -23.91 -3.97
N ALA A 35 19.18 -23.98 -4.95
CA ALA A 35 18.52 -25.21 -5.38
C ALA A 35 18.17 -25.16 -6.87
N THR A 36 17.96 -26.33 -7.47
CA THR A 36 17.49 -26.47 -8.86
C THR A 36 15.97 -26.40 -9.00
N GLN A 37 15.25 -26.29 -7.87
CA GLN A 37 13.80 -26.20 -7.80
C GLN A 37 13.37 -25.08 -6.84
N PRO A 38 12.17 -24.50 -7.01
CA PRO A 38 11.66 -23.47 -6.11
C PRO A 38 11.58 -23.94 -4.67
N PHE A 39 11.94 -23.06 -3.74
CA PHE A 39 11.79 -23.31 -2.31
C PHE A 39 10.31 -23.34 -1.90
N THR A 40 9.81 -24.55 -1.61
CA THR A 40 8.45 -24.85 -1.11
C THR A 40 8.53 -25.43 0.31
N THR A 41 7.40 -25.76 0.93
CA THR A 41 7.29 -26.23 2.34
C THR A 41 7.81 -27.66 2.58
N GLY A 42 8.84 -28.11 1.86
CA GLY A 42 9.43 -29.44 1.97
C GLY A 42 10.96 -29.43 2.03
N ASN A 43 11.55 -30.60 2.27
CA ASN A 43 13.01 -30.78 2.22
C ASN A 43 13.49 -30.63 0.78
N ILE A 44 14.12 -29.50 0.48
CA ILE A 44 14.67 -29.22 -0.84
C ILE A 44 16.17 -29.44 -0.80
N SER A 45 16.64 -30.30 -1.71
CA SER A 45 18.05 -30.61 -1.86
C SER A 45 18.81 -29.34 -2.27
N GLN A 46 19.64 -28.85 -1.36
CA GLN A 46 20.54 -27.75 -1.65
C GLN A 46 21.57 -28.20 -2.68
N ALA A 47 21.82 -27.36 -3.67
CA ALA A 47 22.83 -27.56 -4.69
C ALA A 47 23.93 -26.49 -4.56
N LYS A 48 25.17 -26.89 -4.82
CA LYS A 48 26.35 -25.99 -4.82
C LYS A 48 27.01 -25.87 -6.18
N SER A 49 26.51 -26.61 -7.16
CA SER A 49 27.07 -26.63 -8.51
C SER A 49 25.94 -26.67 -9.52
N PHE A 50 26.05 -25.85 -10.55
CA PHE A 50 25.04 -25.67 -11.58
C PHE A 50 25.71 -25.59 -12.95
N THR A 51 24.91 -25.80 -14.00
CA THR A 51 25.26 -25.60 -15.39
C THR A 51 24.40 -24.49 -16.00
N SER A 52 24.80 -23.95 -17.14
CA SER A 52 23.98 -23.00 -17.91
C SER A 52 22.64 -23.57 -18.41
N ALA A 53 22.45 -24.89 -18.32
CA ALA A 53 21.18 -25.53 -18.64
C ALA A 53 20.21 -25.59 -17.43
N ASP A 54 20.70 -25.38 -16.21
CA ASP A 54 19.91 -25.48 -14.99
C ASP A 54 19.12 -24.20 -14.70
N PHE A 55 18.02 -24.35 -13.97
CA PHE A 55 17.41 -23.23 -13.27
C PHE A 55 18.00 -23.14 -11.86
N ILE A 56 18.13 -21.92 -11.35
CA ILE A 56 18.74 -21.64 -10.06
C ILE A 56 17.79 -20.78 -9.23
N TYR A 57 17.44 -21.31 -8.06
CA TYR A 57 16.64 -20.63 -7.05
C TYR A 57 17.52 -20.40 -5.83
N GLY A 58 17.42 -19.22 -5.23
CA GLY A 58 18.05 -18.87 -3.96
C GLY A 58 17.04 -18.80 -2.82
N GLN A 59 17.52 -18.94 -1.60
CA GLN A 59 16.76 -18.59 -0.40
C GLN A 59 17.71 -17.96 0.62
N LEU A 60 17.37 -16.75 1.04
CA LEU A 60 17.98 -16.08 2.18
C LEU A 60 17.51 -16.79 3.45
N VAL A 61 18.42 -17.24 4.29
CA VAL A 61 18.14 -17.96 5.53
C VAL A 61 18.87 -17.25 6.67
N CYS A 62 18.13 -16.77 7.67
CA CYS A 62 18.71 -16.16 8.86
C CYS A 62 19.60 -17.17 9.63
N ASN A 63 20.72 -16.72 10.19
CA ASN A 63 21.71 -17.58 10.87
C ASN A 63 21.26 -18.07 12.27
N THR A 64 20.06 -17.72 12.70
CA THR A 64 19.51 -17.96 14.04
C THR A 64 18.00 -18.17 13.95
N ASP A 65 17.36 -18.52 15.07
CA ASP A 65 15.91 -18.46 15.32
C ASP A 65 15.29 -17.08 15.12
N LYS A 66 16.13 -16.05 14.95
CA LYS A 66 15.71 -14.68 14.60
C LYS A 66 15.09 -14.58 13.20
N LYS A 67 14.28 -13.55 13.06
CA LYS A 67 13.53 -13.20 11.84
C LYS A 67 14.16 -12.01 11.12
N PHE A 68 13.81 -11.81 9.85
CA PHE A 68 14.31 -10.67 9.07
C PHE A 68 14.05 -9.33 9.76
N ASN A 69 12.91 -9.22 10.47
CA ASN A 69 12.56 -7.99 11.17
C ASN A 69 13.49 -7.59 12.33
N GLU A 70 14.38 -8.48 12.76
CA GLU A 70 15.36 -8.25 13.82
C GLU A 70 16.73 -7.84 13.29
N PHE A 71 17.01 -8.06 12.00
CA PHE A 71 18.30 -7.78 11.39
C PHE A 71 18.30 -6.54 10.52
N LEU A 72 17.23 -6.37 9.75
CA LEU A 72 17.08 -5.26 8.83
C LEU A 72 16.57 -4.06 9.62
N THR A 73 17.06 -2.87 9.30
CA THR A 73 16.61 -1.69 10.04
C THR A 73 15.36 -1.19 9.37
N PHE A 74 14.23 -1.34 10.04
CA PHE A 74 12.97 -0.87 9.50
C PHE A 74 12.92 0.66 9.65
N PRO A 75 12.85 1.48 8.56
CA PRO A 75 12.32 2.83 8.66
C PRO A 75 10.90 2.69 9.21
N GLY A 76 10.83 2.61 10.53
CA GLY A 76 9.71 2.03 11.23
C GLY A 76 8.53 2.95 11.10
N ASN A 77 7.35 2.34 10.92
CA ASN A 77 6.09 2.78 11.50
C ASN A 77 5.67 4.25 11.30
N ASN A 78 6.32 5.02 10.42
CA ASN A 78 5.82 6.30 9.97
C ASN A 78 4.60 5.98 9.12
N LYS A 79 3.44 6.03 9.78
CA LYS A 79 2.11 5.76 9.24
C LYS A 79 1.80 6.58 7.97
N ASP A 80 2.63 7.56 7.64
CA ASP A 80 2.48 8.49 6.53
C ASP A 80 3.29 8.15 5.27
N SER A 81 4.24 7.20 5.29
CA SER A 81 4.91 6.79 4.05
C SER A 81 4.06 5.75 3.33
N THR A 82 3.33 6.18 2.29
CA THR A 82 2.58 5.32 1.37
C THR A 82 3.46 4.39 0.52
N TYR A 83 4.78 4.50 0.64
CA TYR A 83 5.79 3.65 0.01
C TYR A 83 6.52 2.86 1.08
N THR A 84 6.07 1.64 1.33
CA THR A 84 6.82 0.63 2.11
C THR A 84 7.82 -0.09 1.20
N ASN A 85 8.49 0.63 0.30
CA ASN A 85 9.48 0.02 -0.58
C ASN A 85 10.77 -0.13 0.21
N TRP A 86 11.27 -1.36 0.27
CA TRP A 86 12.52 -1.69 0.93
C TRP A 86 13.56 -1.96 -0.11
N ASN A 87 14.71 -1.33 0.04
CA ASN A 87 15.82 -1.53 -0.89
C ASN A 87 16.80 -2.48 -0.22
N LEU A 88 16.81 -3.74 -0.64
CA LEU A 88 17.98 -4.59 -0.43
C LEU A 88 18.98 -4.30 -1.53
N HIS A 89 20.26 -4.40 -1.23
CA HIS A 89 21.31 -4.40 -2.23
C HIS A 89 21.69 -5.82 -2.56
N TYR A 90 21.78 -6.13 -3.85
CA TYR A 90 22.28 -7.39 -4.36
C TYR A 90 23.59 -7.17 -5.10
N ASN A 91 24.64 -7.81 -4.61
CA ASN A 91 25.92 -7.90 -5.29
C ASN A 91 26.12 -9.30 -5.88
N LEU A 92 26.61 -9.32 -7.10
CA LEU A 92 27.03 -10.51 -7.82
C LEU A 92 28.49 -10.34 -8.21
N ASP A 93 29.39 -11.13 -7.64
CA ASP A 93 30.78 -11.20 -8.08
C ASP A 93 31.03 -12.51 -8.83
N ILE A 94 31.70 -12.41 -9.99
CA ILE A 94 31.96 -13.53 -10.90
C ILE A 94 33.47 -13.76 -10.95
N TYR A 95 33.89 -14.99 -10.65
CA TYR A 95 35.30 -15.40 -10.67
C TYR A 95 35.55 -16.51 -11.68
N GLN A 96 36.71 -16.45 -12.34
CA GLN A 96 37.23 -17.51 -13.20
C GLN A 96 38.71 -17.70 -12.87
N ASN A 97 39.13 -18.96 -12.67
CA ASN A 97 40.52 -19.30 -12.31
C ASN A 97 41.05 -18.52 -11.09
N GLY A 98 40.18 -18.25 -10.10
CA GLY A 98 40.53 -17.52 -8.88
C GLY A 98 40.56 -15.99 -9.00
N ASN A 99 40.43 -15.43 -10.21
CA ASN A 99 40.40 -13.98 -10.43
C ASN A 99 38.96 -13.48 -10.57
N ARG A 100 38.63 -12.33 -9.98
CA ARG A 100 37.35 -11.67 -10.22
C ARG A 100 37.35 -11.05 -11.60
N ILE A 101 36.44 -11.48 -12.46
CA ILE A 101 36.35 -11.02 -13.86
C ILE A 101 35.22 -10.01 -14.06
N ASP A 102 34.20 -10.01 -13.22
CA ASP A 102 33.08 -9.07 -13.29
C ASP A 102 32.38 -8.92 -11.93
N MET A 103 31.62 -7.84 -11.81
CA MET A 103 30.82 -7.51 -10.64
C MET A 103 29.56 -6.75 -11.08
N GLU A 104 28.45 -6.98 -10.40
CA GLU A 104 27.26 -6.15 -10.51
C GLU A 104 26.64 -5.90 -9.16
N SER A 105 26.18 -4.68 -8.96
CA SER A 105 25.44 -4.26 -7.78
C SER A 105 24.13 -3.65 -8.26
N VAL A 106 23.01 -4.20 -7.81
CA VAL A 106 21.69 -3.61 -8.03
C VAL A 106 21.00 -3.38 -6.71
N GLU A 107 20.15 -2.37 -6.68
CA GLU A 107 19.15 -2.24 -5.63
C GLU A 107 17.94 -3.09 -5.98
N TRP A 108 17.24 -3.55 -4.96
CA TRP A 108 16.11 -4.45 -5.06
C TRP A 108 14.97 -3.94 -4.21
N ASP A 109 13.85 -3.63 -4.86
CA ASP A 109 12.65 -3.21 -4.18
C ASP A 109 11.87 -4.45 -3.74
N LEU A 110 11.63 -4.57 -2.44
CA LEU A 110 10.76 -5.61 -1.89
C LEU A 110 9.36 -5.06 -1.67
N PHE A 111 8.38 -5.76 -2.24
CA PHE A 111 6.97 -5.42 -2.12
C PHE A 111 6.23 -6.45 -1.26
N ASN A 112 5.45 -5.98 -0.30
CA ASN A 112 4.54 -6.80 0.51
C ASN A 112 5.18 -8.01 1.21
N VAL A 113 6.47 -7.94 1.54
CA VAL A 113 7.14 -9.02 2.25
C VAL A 113 6.67 -9.03 3.71
N ASN A 114 6.22 -10.19 4.17
CA ASN A 114 6.01 -10.42 5.60
C ASN A 114 7.38 -10.56 6.27
N TRP A 115 7.84 -9.53 6.95
CA TRP A 115 9.17 -9.51 7.58
C TRP A 115 9.30 -10.37 8.82
N ASN A 116 8.19 -10.90 9.33
CA ASN A 116 8.14 -11.82 10.46
C ASN A 116 8.40 -13.28 10.02
N ILE A 117 9.32 -13.47 9.08
CA ILE A 117 9.77 -14.75 8.54
C ILE A 117 11.27 -14.93 8.79
N SER A 118 11.78 -16.16 8.72
CA SER A 118 13.22 -16.49 8.85
C SER A 118 13.87 -16.88 7.52
N THR A 119 13.06 -17.04 6.47
CA THR A 119 13.51 -17.39 5.12
C THR A 119 12.82 -16.53 4.07
N LEU A 120 13.55 -16.08 3.04
CA LEU A 120 13.01 -15.31 1.92
C LEU A 120 13.53 -15.88 0.60
N ASN A 121 12.63 -16.26 -0.30
CA ASN A 121 13.00 -16.82 -1.59
C ASN A 121 13.58 -15.75 -2.52
N LEU A 122 14.52 -16.18 -3.36
CA LEU A 122 15.23 -15.36 -4.31
C LEU A 122 15.25 -16.03 -5.69
N ASP A 123 14.91 -15.26 -6.73
CA ASP A 123 15.12 -15.65 -8.11
C ASP A 123 16.58 -15.35 -8.53
N VAL A 124 17.32 -16.36 -9.01
CA VAL A 124 18.71 -16.20 -9.53
C VAL A 124 18.73 -16.44 -11.04
N LEU A 125 18.25 -17.61 -11.46
CA LEU A 125 17.99 -18.01 -12.84
C LEU A 125 16.72 -18.88 -12.85
N PRO A 126 15.55 -18.31 -12.52
CA PRO A 126 14.34 -19.12 -12.34
C PRO A 126 13.78 -19.61 -13.68
N ALA A 127 13.07 -20.73 -13.67
CA ALA A 127 12.16 -21.05 -14.77
C ALA A 127 11.10 -19.96 -14.92
N PRO A 128 10.70 -19.54 -16.13
CA PRO A 128 9.80 -18.40 -16.34
C PRO A 128 8.52 -18.46 -15.50
N LYS A 129 7.81 -19.60 -15.54
CA LYS A 129 6.56 -19.82 -14.79
C LYS A 129 6.70 -19.81 -13.26
N ASN A 130 7.93 -19.92 -12.75
CA ASN A 130 8.24 -20.00 -11.33
C ASN A 130 8.98 -18.75 -10.83
N ALA A 131 9.14 -17.72 -11.67
CA ALA A 131 9.69 -16.44 -11.22
C ALA A 131 8.66 -15.81 -10.27
N THR A 132 9.04 -15.57 -9.02
CA THR A 132 8.11 -15.24 -7.93
C THR A 132 8.30 -13.86 -7.36
N THR A 133 9.27 -13.08 -7.86
CA THR A 133 9.48 -11.67 -7.49
C THR A 133 9.45 -11.41 -6.00
N GLY A 134 9.93 -12.36 -5.17
CA GLY A 134 10.14 -12.05 -3.75
C GLY A 134 11.02 -10.81 -3.60
N ILE A 135 11.85 -10.57 -4.62
CA ILE A 135 12.79 -9.49 -4.72
C ILE A 135 12.96 -9.15 -6.20
N ALA A 136 12.58 -7.95 -6.64
CA ALA A 136 12.90 -7.55 -8.00
C ALA A 136 13.46 -6.12 -8.03
N PRO A 137 14.46 -5.88 -8.89
CA PRO A 137 15.09 -4.58 -9.03
C PRO A 137 14.07 -3.48 -9.32
N PRO A 138 14.34 -2.24 -8.88
CA PRO A 138 13.43 -1.13 -9.06
C PRO A 138 13.04 -1.05 -10.54
N MET A 139 11.74 -0.93 -10.81
CA MET A 139 11.31 -0.62 -12.17
C MET A 139 12.04 0.64 -12.61
N SER A 140 12.58 0.60 -13.83
CA SER A 140 13.03 1.84 -14.47
C SER A 140 11.83 2.79 -14.47
N SER A 141 11.99 3.94 -13.80
CA SER A 141 10.95 4.96 -13.68
C SER A 141 10.46 5.47 -15.04
N SER A 142 11.25 5.27 -16.10
CA SER A 142 10.91 5.68 -17.46
C SER A 142 10.19 4.61 -18.29
N THR A 143 10.31 3.32 -17.97
CA THR A 143 9.79 2.24 -18.84
C THR A 143 8.75 1.32 -18.20
N ASN A 144 8.54 1.36 -16.87
CA ASN A 144 7.69 0.41 -16.13
C ASN A 144 8.02 -1.07 -16.47
N ASP A 145 9.24 -1.34 -16.91
CA ASP A 145 9.68 -2.69 -17.21
C ASP A 145 10.48 -3.22 -16.03
N PRO A 146 10.11 -4.39 -15.47
CA PRO A 146 10.91 -5.01 -14.43
C PRO A 146 12.24 -5.48 -15.01
N PHE A 147 13.33 -5.30 -14.27
CA PHE A 147 14.57 -5.96 -14.63
C PHE A 147 14.55 -7.41 -14.12
N PRO A 148 14.94 -8.39 -14.94
CA PRO A 148 15.17 -9.75 -14.47
C PRO A 148 16.26 -9.81 -13.40
N PRO A 149 16.39 -10.93 -12.69
CA PRO A 149 17.49 -11.11 -11.74
C PRO A 149 18.86 -10.81 -12.36
N PRO A 150 19.82 -10.22 -11.61
CA PRO A 150 21.07 -9.75 -12.21
C PRO A 150 21.90 -10.87 -12.84
N PHE A 151 21.85 -12.09 -12.27
CA PHE A 151 22.59 -13.22 -12.81
C PHE A 151 22.10 -13.62 -14.22
N ILE A 152 20.78 -13.74 -14.45
CA ILE A 152 20.25 -14.03 -15.79
C ILE A 152 20.52 -12.87 -16.78
N ASP A 153 20.50 -11.62 -16.32
CA ASP A 153 20.84 -10.47 -17.16
C ASP A 153 22.32 -10.49 -17.58
N LYS A 154 23.25 -10.82 -16.67
CA LYS A 154 24.67 -10.99 -16.98
C LYS A 154 24.93 -12.12 -17.97
N LEU A 155 24.29 -13.27 -17.76
CA LEU A 155 24.38 -14.39 -18.69
C LEU A 155 23.90 -13.98 -20.09
N LYS A 156 22.78 -13.27 -20.18
CA LYS A 156 22.20 -12.80 -21.45
C LYS A 156 23.11 -11.78 -22.16
N LYS A 157 23.68 -10.82 -21.42
CA LYS A 157 24.63 -9.83 -21.96
C LYS A 157 25.91 -10.50 -22.47
N GLY A 158 26.34 -11.59 -21.85
CA GLY A 158 27.47 -12.42 -22.30
C GLY A 158 28.86 -11.80 -22.12
N PHE A 159 28.98 -10.59 -21.57
CA PHE A 159 30.28 -9.93 -21.38
C PHE A 159 31.20 -10.69 -20.40
N SER A 160 30.60 -11.30 -19.37
CA SER A 160 31.32 -12.03 -18.30
C SER A 160 31.44 -13.53 -18.59
N PHE A 161 30.74 -14.03 -19.61
CA PHE A 161 30.65 -15.44 -19.98
C PHE A 161 30.90 -15.60 -21.48
N SER A 162 32.10 -15.20 -21.91
CA SER A 162 32.50 -15.16 -23.33
C SER A 162 32.93 -16.52 -23.88
N GLU A 163 33.29 -17.47 -23.01
CA GLU A 163 33.81 -18.79 -23.38
C GLU A 163 33.27 -19.89 -22.47
N ASN A 164 33.35 -21.14 -22.93
CA ASN A 164 33.02 -22.30 -22.09
C ASN A 164 33.96 -22.34 -20.89
N GLY A 165 33.43 -22.58 -19.69
CA GLY A 165 34.28 -22.54 -18.52
C GLY A 165 33.59 -22.85 -17.21
N LYS A 166 34.42 -23.03 -16.19
CA LYS A 166 34.00 -23.12 -14.79
C LYS A 166 34.20 -21.77 -14.14
N TYR A 167 33.15 -21.29 -13.49
CA TYR A 167 33.08 -20.03 -12.79
C TYR A 167 32.71 -20.29 -11.34
N LYS A 168 33.13 -19.39 -10.46
CA LYS A 168 32.59 -19.31 -9.10
C LYS A 168 31.79 -18.03 -8.96
N ILE A 169 30.55 -18.18 -8.52
CA ILE A 169 29.59 -17.09 -8.38
C ILE A 169 29.41 -16.80 -6.90
N TYR A 170 29.59 -15.55 -6.51
CA TYR A 170 29.33 -15.05 -5.17
C TYR A 170 28.12 -14.13 -5.21
N VAL A 171 27.17 -14.41 -4.33
CA VAL A 171 25.96 -13.61 -4.18
C VAL A 171 25.96 -13.03 -2.77
N THR A 172 25.82 -11.71 -2.68
CA THR A 172 25.67 -11.01 -1.41
C THR A 172 24.39 -10.18 -1.44
N VAL A 173 23.53 -10.36 -0.44
CA VAL A 173 22.35 -9.51 -0.21
C VAL A 173 22.53 -8.77 1.09
N TYR A 174 22.39 -7.45 1.10
CA TYR A 174 22.61 -6.65 2.30
C TYR A 174 21.69 -5.44 2.39
N ASP A 175 21.57 -4.89 3.59
CA ASP A 175 20.83 -3.66 3.87
C ASP A 175 21.79 -2.60 4.41
N LYS A 176 21.76 -1.40 3.81
CA LYS A 176 22.61 -0.29 4.25
C LYS A 176 21.99 0.33 5.49
N THR A 177 22.71 0.32 6.59
CA THR A 177 22.21 0.89 7.84
C THR A 177 22.74 2.29 8.05
N ILE A 178 21.92 3.15 8.66
CA ILE A 178 22.28 4.50 9.09
C ILE A 178 22.35 4.56 10.62
N ASP A 179 23.24 5.37 11.17
CA ASP A 179 23.31 5.62 12.60
C ASP A 179 22.20 6.58 13.07
N ALA A 180 22.11 6.80 14.38
CA ALA A 180 21.10 7.69 14.98
C ALA A 180 21.21 9.17 14.53
N ARG A 181 22.30 9.55 13.84
CA ARG A 181 22.53 10.90 13.29
C ARG A 181 22.22 10.96 11.79
N GLY A 182 21.86 9.83 11.17
CA GLY A 182 21.57 9.74 9.74
C GLY A 182 22.79 9.49 8.86
N TYR A 183 23.96 9.17 9.42
CA TYR A 183 25.14 8.80 8.64
C TYR A 183 25.14 7.31 8.30
N LEU A 184 25.57 6.95 7.09
CA LEU A 184 25.77 5.54 6.72
C LEU A 184 26.81 4.89 7.64
N ASN A 185 26.43 3.76 8.23
CA ASN A 185 27.36 2.92 8.97
C ASN A 185 28.41 2.33 8.02
N PRO A 186 29.62 1.98 8.50
CA PRO A 186 30.60 1.25 7.72
C PRO A 186 30.05 -0.07 7.16
N GLU A 187 30.44 -0.45 5.93
CA GLU A 187 29.93 -1.65 5.24
C GLU A 187 30.04 -2.95 6.06
N LYS A 188 31.08 -3.09 6.88
CA LYS A 188 31.27 -4.26 7.78
C LYS A 188 30.13 -4.44 8.81
N GLU A 189 29.39 -3.37 9.09
CA GLU A 189 28.28 -3.34 10.05
C GLU A 189 26.92 -3.57 9.38
N TRP A 190 26.86 -3.55 8.04
CA TRP A 190 25.64 -3.82 7.30
C TRP A 190 25.24 -5.30 7.46
N PRO A 191 24.00 -5.59 7.89
CA PRO A 191 23.48 -6.95 7.92
C PRO A 191 23.48 -7.51 6.48
N ARG A 192 24.06 -8.70 6.34
CA ARG A 192 24.21 -9.34 5.03
C ARG A 192 24.01 -10.84 5.06
N PHE A 193 23.61 -11.35 3.90
CA PHE A 193 23.46 -12.75 3.56
C PHE A 193 24.43 -13.04 2.43
N GLU A 194 25.23 -14.09 2.59
CA GLU A 194 26.25 -14.47 1.62
C GLU A 194 25.99 -15.92 1.18
N GLY A 195 26.21 -16.20 -0.10
CA GLY A 195 26.24 -17.55 -0.63
C GLY A 195 27.10 -17.63 -1.88
N GLU A 196 27.64 -18.82 -2.13
CA GLU A 196 28.42 -19.09 -3.33
C GLU A 196 27.98 -20.41 -3.99
N PHE A 197 28.20 -20.50 -5.30
CA PHE A 197 28.05 -21.74 -6.05
C PHE A 197 29.03 -21.82 -7.22
N ASP A 198 29.35 -23.05 -7.62
CA ASP A 198 30.12 -23.32 -8.82
C ASP A 198 29.17 -23.34 -10.03
N PHE A 199 29.60 -22.73 -11.14
CA PHE A 199 28.81 -22.62 -12.36
C PHE A 199 29.61 -23.05 -13.58
N THR A 200 29.12 -24.02 -14.33
CA THR A 200 29.72 -24.44 -15.59
C THR A 200 28.93 -23.85 -16.75
N TYR A 201 29.52 -22.90 -17.46
CA TYR A 201 28.89 -22.25 -18.60
C TYR A 201 29.22 -22.96 -19.90
N ASN A 202 28.19 -23.16 -20.73
CA ASN A 202 28.29 -23.62 -22.10
C ASN A 202 27.71 -22.54 -23.04
N ILE A 203 28.53 -22.02 -23.94
CA ILE A 203 28.18 -20.97 -24.90
C ILE A 203 27.01 -21.37 -25.81
N ASN A 204 26.81 -22.67 -26.03
CA ASN A 204 25.69 -23.18 -26.83
C ASN A 204 24.34 -22.98 -26.13
N ASP A 205 24.31 -22.74 -24.82
CA ASP A 205 23.09 -22.45 -24.07
C ASP A 205 22.64 -20.99 -24.20
N ARG A 206 23.43 -20.12 -24.85
CA ARG A 206 23.15 -18.68 -24.96
C ARG A 206 21.76 -18.37 -25.49
N GLY A 207 21.30 -19.08 -26.53
CA GLY A 207 19.95 -18.89 -27.08
C GLY A 207 18.84 -19.26 -26.08
N LYS A 208 19.03 -20.34 -25.30
CA LYS A 208 18.10 -20.74 -24.24
C LYS A 208 18.07 -19.72 -23.11
N ILE A 209 19.23 -19.21 -22.70
CA ILE A 209 19.37 -18.16 -21.68
C ILE A 209 18.64 -16.90 -22.12
N GLU A 210 18.85 -16.45 -23.36
CA GLU A 210 18.18 -15.26 -23.89
C GLU A 210 16.66 -15.43 -23.92
N ASN A 211 16.15 -16.58 -24.38
CA ASN A 211 14.72 -16.88 -24.35
C ASN A 211 14.17 -16.91 -22.91
N THR A 212 14.94 -17.47 -21.98
CA THR A 212 14.58 -17.51 -20.55
C THR A 212 14.53 -16.10 -19.98
N TYR A 213 15.48 -15.23 -20.33
CA TYR A 213 15.53 -13.83 -19.89
C TYR A 213 14.25 -13.09 -20.27
N TRP A 214 13.85 -13.17 -21.54
CA TRP A 214 12.65 -12.50 -22.04
C TRP A 214 11.38 -13.06 -21.40
N ALA A 215 11.27 -14.39 -21.29
CA ALA A 215 10.11 -15.03 -20.67
C ALA A 215 9.98 -14.73 -19.16
N VAL A 216 11.10 -14.68 -18.43
CA VAL A 216 11.12 -14.22 -17.03
C VAL A 216 10.67 -12.77 -16.96
N ARG A 217 11.25 -11.87 -17.77
CA ARG A 217 10.87 -10.45 -17.81
C ARG A 217 9.36 -10.26 -18.02
N ASP A 218 8.78 -10.96 -18.99
CA ASP A 218 7.34 -10.86 -19.30
C ASP A 218 6.49 -11.38 -18.15
N THR A 219 6.92 -12.48 -17.52
CA THR A 219 6.25 -13.01 -16.32
C THR A 219 6.28 -12.01 -15.18
N LEU A 220 7.44 -11.38 -14.93
CA LEU A 220 7.56 -10.34 -13.91
C LEU A 220 6.64 -9.16 -14.24
N LYS A 221 6.57 -8.74 -15.50
CA LYS A 221 5.75 -7.59 -15.92
C LYS A 221 4.27 -7.80 -15.58
N ILE A 222 3.75 -9.00 -15.83
CA ILE A 222 2.37 -9.37 -15.48
C ILE A 222 2.18 -9.35 -13.96
N LEU A 223 3.11 -9.94 -13.20
CA LEU A 223 3.01 -10.02 -11.74
C LEU A 223 3.03 -8.62 -11.09
N TYR A 224 3.90 -7.74 -11.57
CA TYR A 224 3.97 -6.36 -11.10
C TYR A 224 2.70 -5.55 -11.40
N ALA A 225 2.12 -5.71 -12.60
CA ALA A 225 0.85 -5.07 -12.93
C ALA A 225 -0.26 -5.50 -11.96
N LYS A 226 -0.30 -6.80 -11.59
CA LYS A 226 -1.23 -7.33 -10.60
C LYS A 226 -1.01 -6.71 -9.22
N ILE A 227 0.23 -6.70 -8.71
CA ILE A 227 0.57 -6.12 -7.41
C ILE A 227 0.17 -4.63 -7.36
N ARG A 228 0.49 -3.86 -8.41
CA ARG A 228 0.12 -2.44 -8.48
C ARG A 228 -1.39 -2.23 -8.42
N ASN A 229 -2.16 -3.02 -9.16
CA ASN A 229 -3.62 -2.94 -9.14
C ASN A 229 -4.18 -3.26 -7.74
N GLU A 230 -3.66 -4.29 -7.07
CA GLU A 230 -4.05 -4.63 -5.70
C GLU A 230 -3.76 -3.49 -4.72
N GLN A 231 -2.60 -2.84 -4.84
CA GLN A 231 -2.24 -1.69 -4.00
C GLN A 231 -3.16 -0.47 -4.22
N GLU A 232 -3.52 -0.17 -5.46
CA GLU A 232 -4.46 0.92 -5.75
C GLU A 232 -5.87 0.61 -5.21
N LEU A 233 -6.33 -0.64 -5.27
CA LEU A 233 -7.59 -1.05 -4.64
C LEU A 233 -7.56 -0.88 -3.12
N ILE A 234 -6.45 -1.26 -2.46
CA ILE A 234 -6.26 -1.05 -1.02
C ILE A 234 -6.32 0.45 -0.67
N LYS A 235 -5.66 1.32 -1.45
CA LYS A 235 -5.70 2.78 -1.24
C LYS A 235 -7.12 3.34 -1.40
N ILE A 236 -7.86 2.90 -2.42
CA ILE A 236 -9.26 3.31 -2.64
C ILE A 236 -10.13 2.89 -1.44
N ALA A 237 -9.99 1.64 -0.99
CA ALA A 237 -10.73 1.13 0.17
C ALA A 237 -10.39 1.91 1.45
N ALA A 238 -9.11 2.21 1.69
CA ALA A 238 -8.68 3.01 2.84
C ALA A 238 -9.26 4.43 2.82
N LYS A 239 -9.24 5.10 1.66
CA LYS A 239 -9.85 6.43 1.48
C LYS A 239 -11.36 6.39 1.72
N ALA A 240 -12.05 5.38 1.18
CA ALA A 240 -13.49 5.21 1.39
C ALA A 240 -13.83 4.99 2.87
N LYS A 241 -13.04 4.18 3.58
CA LYS A 241 -13.19 3.96 5.03
C LYS A 241 -12.95 5.23 5.83
N ALA A 242 -11.89 5.98 5.52
CA ALA A 242 -11.60 7.25 6.19
C ALA A 242 -12.72 8.27 5.97
N LYS A 243 -13.25 8.37 4.74
CA LYS A 243 -14.41 9.22 4.43
C LYS A 243 -15.65 8.80 5.23
N ALA A 244 -15.98 7.50 5.26
CA ALA A 244 -17.13 7.01 6.02
C ALA A 244 -17.00 7.31 7.53
N GLN A 245 -15.79 7.24 8.09
CA GLN A 245 -15.53 7.62 9.48
C GLN A 245 -15.70 9.12 9.71
N ALA A 246 -15.20 9.96 8.79
CA ALA A 246 -15.38 11.41 8.87
C ALA A 246 -16.86 11.81 8.76
N ASP A 247 -17.60 11.21 7.83
CA ASP A 247 -19.04 11.45 7.66
C ASP A 247 -19.82 11.03 8.92
N LYS A 248 -19.49 9.88 9.51
CA LYS A 248 -20.08 9.43 10.78
C LYS A 248 -19.79 10.41 11.92
N ALA A 249 -18.54 10.86 12.07
CA ALA A 249 -18.15 11.83 13.11
C ALA A 249 -18.85 13.19 12.91
N LYS A 250 -19.04 13.61 11.66
CA LYS A 250 -19.82 14.82 11.33
C LYS A 250 -21.27 14.70 11.77
N VAL A 251 -21.93 13.57 11.50
CA VAL A 251 -23.31 13.33 11.93
C VAL A 251 -23.41 13.29 13.46
N GLU A 252 -22.47 12.65 14.16
CA GLU A 252 -22.47 12.56 15.62
C GLU A 252 -22.33 13.93 16.31
N THR A 253 -21.57 14.86 15.71
CA THR A 253 -21.39 16.23 16.23
C THR A 253 -22.48 17.20 15.81
N MET A 254 -23.29 16.86 14.80
CA MET A 254 -24.40 17.69 14.31
C MET A 254 -25.39 18.05 15.43
N GLN A 255 -25.74 19.33 15.54
CA GLN A 255 -26.81 19.78 16.43
C GLN A 255 -28.16 19.37 15.85
N MET A 256 -29.08 18.92 16.70
CA MET A 256 -30.44 18.61 16.25
C MET A 256 -31.14 19.91 15.81
N PRO A 257 -31.93 19.90 14.73
CA PRO A 257 -32.67 21.08 14.31
C PRO A 257 -33.64 21.51 15.40
N GLU A 258 -33.94 22.81 15.48
CA GLU A 258 -34.82 23.36 16.54
C GLU A 258 -36.18 22.65 16.57
N SER A 259 -36.73 22.30 15.42
CA SER A 259 -37.98 21.52 15.24
C SER A 259 -37.97 20.17 15.97
N TRP A 260 -36.80 19.60 16.26
CA TRP A 260 -36.67 18.38 17.06
C TRP A 260 -37.08 18.59 18.52
N THR A 261 -36.69 19.71 19.13
CA THR A 261 -36.97 20.00 20.55
C THR A 261 -38.17 20.91 20.76
N ALA A 262 -38.54 21.70 19.74
CA ALA A 262 -39.68 22.59 19.79
C ALA A 262 -41.01 21.82 19.94
N LYS A 263 -41.95 22.48 20.65
CA LYS A 263 -43.34 22.01 20.78
C LYS A 263 -44.05 22.18 19.44
N SER A 264 -44.65 21.10 18.94
CA SER A 264 -45.43 21.14 17.69
C SER A 264 -46.74 21.89 17.89
N GLN A 265 -47.13 22.67 16.89
CA GLN A 265 -48.49 23.20 16.76
C GLN A 265 -49.43 22.16 16.14
N PRO A 266 -50.76 22.37 16.22
CA PRO A 266 -51.71 21.65 15.39
C PRO A 266 -51.38 21.82 13.90
N ILE A 267 -51.63 20.80 13.11
CA ILE A 267 -51.40 20.88 11.67
C ILE A 267 -52.55 21.68 11.04
N GLY A 268 -52.20 22.72 10.29
CA GLY A 268 -53.10 23.59 9.56
C GLY A 268 -53.84 22.90 8.44
N GLY A 269 -54.71 23.63 7.74
CA GLY A 269 -55.43 23.12 6.57
C GLY A 269 -56.38 21.94 6.85
N GLY A 270 -56.71 21.68 8.12
CA GLY A 270 -57.58 20.58 8.54
C GLY A 270 -56.91 19.19 8.55
N PHE A 271 -55.58 19.12 8.49
CA PHE A 271 -54.86 17.85 8.58
C PHE A 271 -54.59 17.44 10.02
N THR A 272 -54.42 16.13 10.20
CA THR A 272 -53.98 15.51 11.44
C THR A 272 -52.58 14.94 11.27
N VAL A 273 -51.86 14.78 12.38
CA VAL A 273 -50.55 14.10 12.41
C VAL A 273 -50.61 12.72 11.76
N GLU A 274 -51.69 11.96 12.00
CA GLU A 274 -51.86 10.61 11.43
C GLU A 274 -52.07 10.61 9.91
N GLN A 275 -52.72 11.63 9.36
CA GLN A 275 -52.80 11.79 7.90
C GLN A 275 -51.42 12.09 7.30
N ILE A 276 -50.64 12.97 7.93
CA ILE A 276 -49.27 13.26 7.50
C ILE A 276 -48.40 12.01 7.54
N LYS A 277 -48.48 11.23 8.63
CA LYS A 277 -47.75 9.95 8.72
C LYS A 277 -48.12 9.00 7.60
N LYS A 278 -49.42 8.83 7.31
CA LYS A 278 -49.90 7.97 6.22
C LYS A 278 -49.41 8.43 4.85
N PHE A 279 -49.46 9.74 4.57
CA PHE A 279 -48.93 10.27 3.32
C PHE A 279 -47.42 10.04 3.21
N PHE A 280 -46.66 10.35 4.27
CA PHE A 280 -45.21 10.16 4.26
C PHE A 280 -44.81 8.69 4.06
N LEU A 281 -45.48 7.75 4.74
CA LEU A 281 -45.20 6.32 4.60
C LEU A 281 -45.69 5.73 3.27
N LYS A 282 -46.61 6.40 2.58
CA LYS A 282 -47.01 6.02 1.22
C LYS A 282 -45.93 6.42 0.21
N GLU A 283 -45.32 7.59 0.38
CA GLU A 283 -44.28 8.12 -0.52
C GLU A 283 -42.87 7.62 -0.16
N THR A 284 -42.69 7.02 1.02
CA THR A 284 -41.37 6.53 1.47
C THR A 284 -41.43 5.06 1.94
N THR A 285 -40.57 4.23 1.38
CA THR A 285 -40.44 2.81 1.77
C THR A 285 -39.34 2.63 2.81
N GLY A 286 -39.54 1.71 3.76
CA GLY A 286 -38.52 1.35 4.75
C GLY A 286 -38.20 2.45 5.77
N LYS A 287 -39.10 3.41 6.01
CA LYS A 287 -38.95 4.44 7.04
C LYS A 287 -39.97 4.21 8.16
N THR A 288 -39.55 4.47 9.39
CA THR A 288 -40.39 4.52 10.59
C THR A 288 -40.38 5.95 11.09
N ILE A 289 -41.56 6.56 11.24
CA ILE A 289 -41.67 7.93 11.71
C ILE A 289 -41.44 7.96 13.21
N VAL A 290 -40.56 8.85 13.66
CA VAL A 290 -40.22 9.10 15.06
C VAL A 290 -41.03 10.28 15.60
N LYS A 291 -41.07 11.40 14.86
CA LYS A 291 -41.77 12.63 15.26
C LYS A 291 -42.30 13.36 14.02
N VAL A 292 -43.46 14.00 14.16
CA VAL A 292 -43.92 15.04 13.22
C VAL A 292 -43.96 16.36 13.98
N PHE A 293 -43.34 17.39 13.43
CA PHE A 293 -43.36 18.75 13.96
C PHE A 293 -44.06 19.67 12.95
N ALA A 294 -44.86 20.61 13.46
CA ALA A 294 -45.50 21.66 12.68
C ALA A 294 -45.27 23.02 13.34
N GLY A 295 -44.87 24.02 12.54
CA GLY A 295 -44.59 25.39 12.99
C GLY A 295 -45.83 26.29 13.10
N VAL A 296 -45.61 27.60 13.22
CA VAL A 296 -46.61 28.59 13.68
C VAL A 296 -47.50 29.23 12.61
N ASN A 297 -47.38 28.84 11.34
CA ASN A 297 -48.25 29.33 10.26
C ASN A 297 -49.19 28.21 9.81
N ASP A 298 -50.45 28.47 9.50
CA ASP A 298 -51.43 27.41 9.13
C ASP A 298 -52.34 27.77 7.94
N GLY A 299 -52.03 28.87 7.26
CA GLY A 299 -52.78 29.38 6.12
C GLY A 299 -52.39 28.72 4.79
N TRP A 300 -53.35 28.69 3.85
CA TRP A 300 -53.08 28.32 2.46
C TRP A 300 -52.54 29.51 1.69
N VAL A 301 -51.44 29.32 0.97
CA VAL A 301 -50.89 30.30 0.02
C VAL A 301 -51.18 29.83 -1.39
N VAL A 302 -51.85 30.68 -2.17
CA VAL A 302 -52.15 30.43 -3.58
C VAL A 302 -51.00 30.94 -4.44
N GLN A 303 -50.28 30.02 -5.07
CA GLN A 303 -49.30 30.32 -6.10
C GLN A 303 -50.00 30.61 -7.43
N LYS A 304 -49.52 31.65 -8.11
CA LYS A 304 -50.03 32.11 -9.40
C LYS A 304 -48.91 32.13 -10.41
N ASP A 305 -49.23 31.84 -11.67
CA ASP A 305 -48.27 31.99 -12.76
C ASP A 305 -48.04 33.48 -13.13
N LYS A 306 -47.22 33.70 -14.15
CA LYS A 306 -46.92 35.05 -14.67
C LYS A 306 -48.15 35.82 -15.19
N TYR A 307 -49.26 35.14 -15.48
CA TYR A 307 -50.54 35.72 -15.89
C TYR A 307 -51.52 35.89 -14.72
N ARG A 308 -51.07 35.66 -13.49
CA ARG A 308 -51.86 35.70 -12.26
C ARG A 308 -52.94 34.61 -12.19
N ILE A 309 -52.80 33.54 -12.96
CA ILE A 309 -53.70 32.38 -12.93
C ILE A 309 -53.23 31.45 -11.79
N PRO A 310 -54.11 31.04 -10.85
CA PRO A 310 -53.76 30.07 -9.82
C PRO A 310 -53.24 28.76 -10.44
N THR A 311 -52.13 28.23 -9.92
CA THR A 311 -51.54 26.96 -10.39
C THR A 311 -51.63 25.87 -9.33
N HIS A 312 -51.34 26.23 -8.09
CA HIS A 312 -51.49 25.37 -6.93
C HIS A 312 -51.66 26.24 -5.67
N GLN A 313 -52.11 25.63 -4.60
CA GLN A 313 -51.98 26.20 -3.27
C GLN A 313 -51.18 25.26 -2.39
N TYR A 314 -50.40 25.81 -1.47
CA TYR A 314 -49.66 25.04 -0.49
C TYR A 314 -49.95 25.56 0.92
N LEU A 315 -49.87 24.68 1.90
CA LEU A 315 -49.96 25.06 3.29
C LEU A 315 -48.65 25.74 3.69
N ASP A 316 -48.72 27.00 4.10
CA ASP A 316 -47.56 27.79 4.53
C ASP A 316 -47.09 27.43 5.95
N GLN A 317 -47.39 26.20 6.39
CA GLN A 317 -46.90 25.65 7.64
C GLN A 317 -45.64 24.84 7.38
N PRO A 318 -44.50 25.16 8.01
CA PRO A 318 -43.36 24.26 7.96
C PRO A 318 -43.71 22.99 8.74
N VAL A 319 -43.76 21.87 8.04
CA VAL A 319 -43.96 20.56 8.64
C VAL A 319 -42.68 19.74 8.44
N VAL A 320 -42.17 19.14 9.51
CA VAL A 320 -40.96 18.33 9.50
C VAL A 320 -41.28 16.93 10.00
N VAL A 321 -40.90 15.92 9.22
CA VAL A 321 -41.05 14.51 9.59
C VAL A 321 -39.69 13.93 9.92
N PHE A 322 -39.50 13.58 11.18
CA PHE A 322 -38.33 12.87 11.67
C PHE A 322 -38.55 11.37 11.55
N PHE A 323 -37.58 10.64 11.02
CA PHE A 323 -37.71 9.22 10.74
C PHE A 323 -36.42 8.45 11.06
N LYS A 324 -36.58 7.13 11.15
CA LYS A 324 -35.51 6.14 11.15
C LYS A 324 -35.72 5.20 9.96
N ASN A 325 -34.69 4.96 9.16
CA ASN A 325 -34.77 4.03 8.03
C ASN A 325 -34.32 2.61 8.44
N THR A 326 -34.53 1.63 7.55
CA THR A 326 -34.26 0.20 7.81
C THR A 326 -32.79 -0.12 8.09
N ASN A 327 -31.85 0.68 7.58
CA ASN A 327 -30.42 0.51 7.87
C ASN A 327 -30.01 1.14 9.22
N GLY A 328 -30.98 1.69 9.98
CA GLY A 328 -30.76 2.24 11.31
C GLY A 328 -30.24 3.68 11.34
N GLN A 329 -30.15 4.37 10.20
CA GLN A 329 -29.89 5.82 10.15
C GLN A 329 -31.16 6.61 10.52
N CYS A 330 -30.99 7.87 10.88
CA CYS A 330 -32.08 8.75 11.23
C CYS A 330 -31.97 10.03 10.43
N GLY A 331 -33.09 10.71 10.24
CA GLY A 331 -33.11 11.94 9.49
C GLY A 331 -34.42 12.69 9.62
N SER A 332 -34.51 13.80 8.90
CA SER A 332 -35.72 14.59 8.74
C SER A 332 -36.01 14.89 7.28
N HIS A 333 -37.29 15.05 6.98
CA HIS A 333 -37.80 15.62 5.75
C HIS A 333 -38.57 16.89 6.08
N HIS A 334 -38.31 17.96 5.35
CA HIS A 334 -39.24 19.09 5.28
C HIS A 334 -40.34 18.72 4.30
N ILE A 335 -41.60 18.84 4.70
CA ILE A 335 -42.73 18.52 3.83
C ILE A 335 -43.56 19.76 3.57
N SER A 336 -43.98 19.93 2.33
CA SER A 336 -45.05 20.85 1.96
C SER A 336 -46.30 20.06 1.63
N ILE A 337 -47.45 20.60 2.02
CA ILE A 337 -48.74 20.03 1.65
C ILE A 337 -49.32 20.91 0.55
N ALA A 338 -49.44 20.36 -0.65
CA ALA A 338 -49.85 21.12 -1.83
C ALA A 338 -51.07 20.51 -2.52
N GLN A 339 -51.83 21.36 -3.21
CA GLN A 339 -52.97 20.98 -4.05
C GLN A 339 -52.88 21.71 -5.38
N SER A 340 -52.89 20.97 -6.49
CA SER A 340 -52.96 21.56 -7.83
C SER A 340 -54.33 22.20 -8.08
N TYR A 341 -54.34 23.35 -8.74
CA TYR A 341 -55.56 24.04 -9.15
C TYR A 341 -56.22 23.31 -10.33
N ILE A 342 -57.54 23.10 -10.26
CA ILE A 342 -58.32 22.41 -11.31
C ILE A 342 -59.37 23.30 -11.95
N GLY A 343 -59.30 24.62 -11.72
CA GLY A 343 -60.23 25.59 -12.29
C GLY A 343 -61.44 25.89 -11.40
N LYS A 344 -62.13 26.99 -11.72
CA LYS A 344 -63.38 27.43 -11.07
C LYS A 344 -63.27 27.56 -9.53
N GLY A 345 -62.10 27.97 -9.03
CA GLY A 345 -61.86 28.10 -7.58
C GLY A 345 -61.69 26.77 -6.83
N LYS A 346 -61.51 25.64 -7.54
CA LYS A 346 -61.35 24.32 -6.93
C LYS A 346 -59.91 23.82 -7.06
N TYR A 347 -59.54 22.96 -6.11
CA TYR A 347 -58.22 22.32 -6.03
C TYR A 347 -58.37 20.80 -5.90
N ASN A 348 -57.35 20.07 -6.33
CA ASN A 348 -57.27 18.61 -6.24
C ASN A 348 -57.08 18.13 -4.79
N LYS A 349 -57.06 16.80 -4.61
CA LYS A 349 -56.70 16.20 -3.32
C LYS A 349 -55.27 16.62 -2.92
N PRO A 350 -55.03 16.92 -1.64
CA PRO A 350 -53.69 17.24 -1.13
C PRO A 350 -52.68 16.11 -1.37
N GLY A 351 -51.46 16.50 -1.74
CA GLY A 351 -50.27 15.66 -1.79
C GLY A 351 -49.17 16.18 -0.87
N LEU A 352 -48.14 15.36 -0.65
CA LEU A 352 -46.91 15.79 0.03
C LEU A 352 -45.82 15.98 -1.00
N ASP A 353 -45.18 17.14 -0.94
CA ASP A 353 -43.88 17.37 -1.57
C ASP A 353 -42.81 17.23 -0.48
N LEU A 354 -41.89 16.29 -0.68
CA LEU A 354 -40.79 16.01 0.24
C LEU A 354 -39.56 16.80 -0.20
N TYR A 355 -39.01 17.61 0.70
CA TYR A 355 -37.82 18.44 0.49
C TYR A 355 -36.75 18.10 1.52
N ASP A 356 -35.50 18.26 1.09
CA ASP A 356 -34.29 18.29 1.93
C ASP A 356 -34.23 17.16 2.97
N GLU A 357 -33.82 15.97 2.51
CA GLU A 357 -33.48 14.89 3.44
C GLU A 357 -32.19 15.23 4.18
N GLU A 358 -32.30 15.49 5.48
CA GLU A 358 -31.15 15.74 6.35
C GLU A 358 -30.90 14.51 7.24
N LEU A 359 -29.67 13.98 7.19
CA LEU A 359 -29.25 12.89 8.07
C LEU A 359 -28.93 13.43 9.47
N LEU A 360 -29.49 12.79 10.49
CA LEU A 360 -29.39 13.22 11.88
C LEU A 360 -28.80 12.11 12.77
N PRO A 361 -28.10 12.48 13.87
CA PRO A 361 -27.57 11.50 14.81
C PRO A 361 -28.69 10.78 15.55
N CYS A 362 -28.88 9.49 15.23
CA CYS A 362 -29.88 8.64 15.90
C CYS A 362 -29.75 8.62 17.43
N SER A 363 -28.53 8.76 17.97
CA SER A 363 -28.28 8.82 19.41
C SER A 363 -28.95 10.00 20.10
N LYS A 364 -29.26 11.07 19.36
CA LYS A 364 -29.97 12.27 19.83
C LYS A 364 -31.47 12.25 19.51
N MET A 365 -31.92 11.27 18.70
CA MET A 365 -33.33 11.02 18.39
C MET A 365 -33.90 9.93 19.28
N LYS A 366 -33.95 10.21 20.59
CA LYS A 366 -34.52 9.31 21.60
C LYS A 366 -35.96 9.65 21.94
#